data_AF-A0A519M516-F1
#
_entry.id   AF-A0A519M516-F1
#
_cell.length_a   1.000
_cell.length_b   1.000
_cell.length_c   1.000
_cell.angle_alpha   90.00
_cell.angle_beta   90.00
_cell.angle_gamma   90.00
#
_symmetry.space_group_name_H-M   'P 1'
#
loop_
_entity.id
_entity.type
_entity.pdbx_description
1 polymer ?
#
loop_
_entity_poly.entity_id
_entity_poly.type
_entity_poly.pdbx_seq_one_letter_code
_entity_poly.pdbx_strand_id
1 'polypeptide(L)'
;MAPTTTSSSPAATVAPPSSTPASRRFALNALGSLGMATLLGCGGGGSDSESTDTAGSGTSTGTGTGTATGSGTGTTGTTGTGTTTTTCSVVPEETAGPYPADGSNASNNTYNVLALSGIVRSDIRTSIGSSTPVSGVPFTITITLTNTNASCAALSGYAIYLWHCTQDGNYSVYSSNNIADNYLRGVQATDANGTVTFTTVVPGCYAGRMPHMHLEVYRSLSAASNASNKIKTTQLAFPTALLSTIYNANAGYSASVRNLASMSFATDNVFSDGTTLEMTTMQANSGGGYSAHITISIAA
;
A
#
# COMPACT_ATOMS: atom_id res chain seq x y z
N MET A 1 63.08 -21.87 44.21
CA MET A 1 62.27 -20.84 44.90
C MET A 1 63.03 -19.52 44.86
N ALA A 2 62.66 -18.66 43.90
CA ALA A 2 62.94 -17.22 43.84
C ALA A 2 62.00 -16.67 42.74
N PRO A 3 61.21 -15.62 42.99
CA PRO A 3 60.14 -15.23 42.08
C PRO A 3 60.64 -14.29 40.97
N THR A 4 60.22 -14.59 39.74
CA THR A 4 60.31 -13.72 38.57
C THR A 4 59.29 -12.58 38.68
N THR A 5 59.76 -11.34 38.68
CA THR A 5 58.92 -10.14 38.63
C THR A 5 58.63 -9.75 37.18
N THR A 6 57.35 -9.81 36.80
CA THR A 6 56.84 -9.30 35.53
C THR A 6 56.56 -7.80 35.64
N SER A 7 57.12 -7.03 34.71
CA SER A 7 56.84 -5.61 34.52
C SER A 7 55.59 -5.45 33.64
N SER A 8 54.57 -4.76 34.15
CA SER A 8 53.38 -4.35 33.41
C SER A 8 53.34 -2.83 33.29
N SER A 9 53.40 -2.33 32.04
CA SER A 9 53.15 -0.92 31.72
C SER A 9 51.64 -0.61 31.80
N PRO A 10 51.23 0.54 32.36
CA PRO A 10 49.83 0.97 32.32
C PRO A 10 49.46 1.53 30.94
N ALA A 11 48.32 1.07 30.43
CA ALA A 11 47.69 1.60 29.22
C ALA A 11 47.14 3.02 29.48
N ALA A 12 47.45 3.95 28.59
CA ALA A 12 46.96 5.32 28.62
C ALA A 12 45.47 5.38 28.24
N THR A 13 44.66 5.96 29.12
CA THR A 13 43.25 6.27 28.91
C THR A 13 43.12 7.48 27.98
N VAL A 14 42.56 7.29 26.79
CA VAL A 14 42.20 8.37 25.87
C VAL A 14 40.80 8.87 26.23
N ALA A 15 40.69 10.15 26.59
CA ALA A 15 39.42 10.84 26.80
C ALA A 15 38.76 11.23 25.45
N PRO A 16 37.42 11.18 25.32
CA PRO A 16 36.74 11.62 24.11
C PRO A 16 36.64 13.16 24.05
N PRO A 17 36.62 13.78 22.86
CA PRO A 17 36.44 15.22 22.72
C PRO A 17 34.99 15.63 22.99
N SER A 18 34.84 16.77 23.66
CA SER A 18 33.60 17.46 23.97
C SER A 18 33.00 18.13 22.72
N SER A 19 31.73 17.84 22.42
CA SER A 19 30.96 18.54 21.40
C SER A 19 30.07 19.62 22.05
N THR A 20 30.37 20.89 21.78
CA THR A 20 29.50 22.03 22.09
C THR A 20 28.37 22.17 21.05
N PRO A 21 27.17 22.61 21.45
CA PRO A 21 26.01 22.69 20.56
C PRO A 21 26.03 24.00 19.76
N ALA A 22 26.04 23.90 18.43
CA ALA A 22 25.81 25.05 17.55
C ALA A 22 24.34 25.09 17.12
N SER A 23 23.58 25.99 17.75
CA SER A 23 22.30 26.50 17.25
C SER A 23 22.51 27.26 15.94
N ARG A 24 21.67 27.01 14.93
CA ARG A 24 21.42 27.98 13.84
C ARG A 24 19.93 28.00 13.52
N ARG A 25 19.30 29.12 13.88
CA ARG A 25 17.93 29.51 13.49
C ARG A 25 17.99 30.53 12.35
N PHE A 26 16.86 30.62 11.62
CA PHE A 26 16.40 31.71 10.72
C PHE A 26 17.23 31.92 9.44
N ALA A 27 16.71 32.37 8.29
CA ALA A 27 15.40 32.50 7.63
C ALA A 27 15.68 33.24 6.29
N LEU A 28 14.62 33.49 5.49
CA LEU A 28 14.55 34.41 4.33
C LEU A 28 15.04 33.81 3.00
N ASN A 29 14.45 34.06 1.83
CA ASN A 29 13.25 34.81 1.44
C ASN A 29 12.90 34.43 0.00
N ALA A 30 11.63 34.67 -0.36
CA ALA A 30 11.08 34.68 -1.71
C ALA A 30 11.80 35.64 -2.68
N LEU A 31 11.64 35.41 -4.01
CA LEU A 31 11.29 36.41 -5.03
C LEU A 31 11.30 35.84 -6.48
N GLY A 32 10.27 36.19 -7.25
CA GLY A 32 10.24 36.27 -8.74
C GLY A 32 9.80 35.01 -9.49
N SER A 33 8.96 35.01 -10.54
CA SER A 33 8.33 36.09 -11.30
C SER A 33 7.35 35.49 -12.33
N LEU A 34 6.19 36.15 -12.50
CA LEU A 34 5.39 36.42 -13.72
C LEU A 34 5.52 35.51 -14.96
N GLY A 35 4.38 35.01 -15.43
CA GLY A 35 4.20 34.47 -16.78
C GLY A 35 2.73 34.23 -17.14
N MET A 36 2.04 35.28 -17.60
CA MET A 36 0.71 35.22 -18.23
C MET A 36 0.84 34.86 -19.70
N ALA A 37 0.02 33.94 -20.20
CA ALA A 37 -0.36 33.89 -21.62
C ALA A 37 -1.77 33.30 -21.75
N THR A 38 -2.71 34.18 -22.07
CA THR A 38 -4.07 33.86 -22.53
C THR A 38 -4.04 33.60 -24.04
N LEU A 39 -4.81 32.62 -24.50
CA LEU A 39 -5.26 32.57 -25.90
C LEU A 39 -6.74 32.19 -25.93
N LEU A 40 -7.52 33.14 -26.43
CA LEU A 40 -8.92 33.01 -26.78
C LEU A 40 -9.07 32.15 -28.04
N GLY A 41 -10.09 31.30 -28.06
CA GLY A 41 -10.64 30.66 -29.26
C GLY A 41 -12.15 30.58 -29.11
N CYS A 42 -12.86 31.22 -30.04
CA CYS A 42 -14.30 31.51 -30.02
C CYS A 42 -15.05 30.69 -31.10
N GLY A 43 -16.34 30.43 -30.87
CA GLY A 43 -17.35 29.98 -31.85
C GLY A 43 -17.98 28.65 -31.44
N GLY A 44 -19.27 28.51 -31.09
CA GLY A 44 -20.51 29.19 -31.55
C GLY A 44 -21.37 28.11 -32.27
N GLY A 45 -22.66 27.88 -32.06
CA GLY A 45 -23.73 28.52 -31.29
C GLY A 45 -25.09 27.79 -31.55
N GLY A 46 -26.11 28.16 -30.76
CA GLY A 46 -27.56 28.09 -31.05
C GLY A 46 -28.25 26.71 -31.07
N SER A 47 -29.50 26.50 -30.63
CA SER A 47 -30.58 27.36 -30.14
C SER A 47 -31.65 26.49 -29.43
N ASP A 48 -32.53 27.16 -28.72
CA ASP A 48 -33.60 26.73 -27.81
C ASP A 48 -34.68 25.80 -28.40
N SER A 49 -35.39 25.06 -27.51
CA SER A 49 -36.87 25.11 -27.39
C SER A 49 -37.37 24.21 -26.25
N GLU A 50 -38.06 24.82 -25.28
CA GLU A 50 -39.05 24.18 -24.41
C GLU A 50 -40.32 23.83 -25.22
N SER A 51 -41.00 22.71 -24.91
CA SER A 51 -42.45 22.68 -24.63
C SER A 51 -42.94 21.27 -24.21
N THR A 52 -43.44 21.19 -22.98
CA THR A 52 -44.69 20.55 -22.49
C THR A 52 -45.23 19.24 -23.09
N ASP A 53 -45.45 18.28 -22.18
CA ASP A 53 -46.61 17.39 -21.96
C ASP A 53 -47.46 16.91 -23.14
N THR A 54 -47.66 15.59 -23.21
CA THR A 54 -49.00 14.98 -23.32
C THR A 54 -48.98 13.51 -22.90
N ALA A 55 -49.89 13.18 -21.99
CA ALA A 55 -50.22 11.84 -21.53
C ALA A 55 -50.74 10.95 -22.67
N GLY A 56 -50.18 9.74 -22.78
CA GLY A 56 -50.68 8.67 -23.64
C GLY A 56 -51.23 7.52 -22.81
N SER A 57 -52.54 7.49 -22.64
CA SER A 57 -53.31 6.39 -22.08
C SER A 57 -53.22 5.17 -23.01
N GLY A 58 -52.62 4.08 -22.54
CA GLY A 58 -52.57 2.79 -23.22
C GLY A 58 -53.43 1.77 -22.48
N THR A 59 -54.68 1.63 -22.89
CA THR A 59 -55.60 0.57 -22.45
C THR A 59 -55.18 -0.77 -23.06
N SER A 60 -54.75 -1.73 -22.23
CA SER A 60 -54.65 -3.13 -22.62
C SER A 60 -55.70 -3.96 -21.87
N THR A 61 -56.70 -4.41 -22.61
CA THR A 61 -57.71 -5.39 -22.23
C THR A 61 -57.07 -6.78 -22.13
N GLY A 62 -57.09 -7.35 -20.93
CA GLY A 62 -56.66 -8.73 -20.67
C GLY A 62 -57.67 -9.44 -19.79
N THR A 63 -58.60 -10.15 -20.43
CA THR A 63 -59.62 -11.00 -19.81
C THR A 63 -58.96 -12.22 -19.16
N GLY A 64 -59.12 -12.38 -17.85
CA GLY A 64 -58.65 -13.55 -17.11
C GLY A 64 -59.58 -13.87 -15.94
N THR A 65 -60.46 -14.85 -16.15
CA THR A 65 -61.37 -15.42 -15.16
C THR A 65 -60.61 -16.24 -14.12
N GLY A 66 -60.75 -15.89 -12.83
CA GLY A 66 -60.23 -16.68 -11.71
C GLY A 66 -60.91 -16.30 -10.41
N THR A 67 -61.93 -17.07 -10.02
CA THR A 67 -62.64 -16.97 -8.75
C THR A 67 -61.79 -17.60 -7.65
N ALA A 68 -61.42 -16.83 -6.61
CA ALA A 68 -61.05 -17.38 -5.30
C ALA A 68 -61.34 -16.37 -4.18
N THR A 69 -62.21 -16.78 -3.28
CA THR A 69 -62.64 -16.11 -2.05
C THR A 69 -61.53 -16.19 -1.00
N GLY A 70 -61.16 -15.05 -0.40
CA GLY A 70 -60.24 -15.01 0.74
C GLY A 70 -60.25 -13.64 1.41
N SER A 71 -60.89 -13.56 2.57
CA SER A 71 -60.91 -12.39 3.46
C SER A 71 -59.58 -12.30 4.22
N GLY A 72 -58.94 -11.12 4.23
CA GLY A 72 -57.70 -10.89 4.97
C GLY A 72 -57.26 -9.44 4.92
N THR A 73 -57.50 -8.72 6.02
CA THR A 73 -56.99 -7.37 6.29
C THR A 73 -55.46 -7.44 6.43
N GLY A 74 -54.72 -6.89 5.48
CA GLY A 74 -53.26 -6.88 5.47
C GLY A 74 -52.72 -5.51 5.09
N THR A 75 -52.15 -4.83 6.06
CA THR A 75 -51.41 -3.57 5.95
C THR A 75 -50.47 -3.57 4.75
N THR A 76 -50.58 -2.53 3.91
CA THR A 76 -49.63 -2.22 2.84
C THR A 76 -48.26 -1.91 3.44
N GLY A 77 -47.48 -2.95 3.72
CA GLY A 77 -46.06 -2.83 3.97
C GLY A 77 -45.38 -2.55 2.65
N THR A 78 -45.01 -1.29 2.42
CA THR A 78 -44.07 -0.91 1.37
C THR A 78 -42.78 -1.68 1.62
N THR A 79 -42.57 -2.78 0.88
CA THR A 79 -41.26 -3.44 0.76
C THR A 79 -40.36 -2.49 -0.02
N GLY A 80 -39.83 -1.50 0.70
CA GLY A 80 -38.67 -0.77 0.25
C GLY A 80 -37.58 -1.81 0.00
N THR A 81 -37.27 -2.05 -1.27
CA THR A 81 -36.03 -2.75 -1.64
C THR A 81 -34.93 -1.81 -1.20
N GLY A 82 -34.44 -1.98 0.03
CA GLY A 82 -33.33 -1.23 0.56
C GLY A 82 -32.12 -1.58 -0.27
N THR A 83 -31.78 -0.75 -1.25
CA THR A 83 -30.50 -0.80 -1.91
C THR A 83 -29.46 -0.54 -0.84
N THR A 84 -28.80 -1.59 -0.36
CA THR A 84 -27.60 -1.45 0.47
C THR A 84 -26.54 -0.83 -0.41
N THR A 85 -26.43 0.50 -0.36
CA THR A 85 -25.32 1.20 -1.00
C THR A 85 -24.04 0.76 -0.28
N THR A 86 -23.22 -0.03 -0.95
CA THR A 86 -21.87 -0.33 -0.48
C THR A 86 -21.09 0.98 -0.47
N THR A 87 -20.57 1.34 0.70
CA THR A 87 -19.72 2.51 0.88
C THR A 87 -18.28 2.06 1.15
N CYS A 88 -17.33 2.81 0.62
CA CYS A 88 -15.89 2.65 0.82
C CYS A 88 -15.25 4.03 0.75
N SER A 89 -14.12 4.18 1.42
CA SER A 89 -13.39 5.44 1.54
C SER A 89 -12.04 5.32 0.85
N VAL A 90 -11.60 6.41 0.22
CA VAL A 90 -10.29 6.47 -0.42
C VAL A 90 -9.22 6.22 0.65
N VAL A 91 -8.33 5.25 0.40
CA VAL A 91 -7.19 4.98 1.29
C VAL A 91 -6.32 6.25 1.43
N PRO A 92 -5.71 6.51 2.60
CA PRO A 92 -4.74 7.59 2.77
C PRO A 92 -3.64 7.60 1.70
N GLU A 93 -3.14 8.79 1.37
CA GLU A 93 -1.94 8.92 0.53
C GLU A 93 -0.71 8.94 1.43
N GLU A 94 0.15 7.95 1.28
CA GLU A 94 1.37 7.87 2.07
C GLU A 94 2.61 8.18 1.24
N THR A 95 3.72 8.44 1.94
CA THR A 95 5.02 8.50 1.28
C THR A 95 5.39 7.13 0.70
N ALA A 96 6.01 7.12 -0.50
CA ALA A 96 6.72 5.93 -1.02
C ALA A 96 7.97 5.60 -0.18
N GLY A 97 8.35 6.49 0.73
CA GLY A 97 9.54 6.37 1.54
C GLY A 97 10.82 6.41 0.68
N PRO A 98 11.96 6.07 1.30
CA PRO A 98 13.26 6.22 0.67
C PRO A 98 13.64 5.06 -0.28
N TYR A 99 12.79 4.03 -0.42
CA TYR A 99 13.17 2.77 -1.10
C TYR A 99 12.20 2.24 -2.19
N PRO A 100 11.57 3.09 -3.05
CA PRO A 100 10.56 2.63 -4.01
C PRO A 100 11.16 1.82 -5.18
N ALA A 101 12.30 2.20 -5.73
CA ALA A 101 12.86 1.64 -6.97
C ALA A 101 11.86 1.61 -8.16
N ASP A 102 10.98 2.61 -8.25
CA ASP A 102 9.98 2.82 -9.32
C ASP A 102 10.50 3.72 -10.46
N GLY A 103 11.79 4.10 -10.42
CA GLY A 103 12.41 5.05 -11.33
C GLY A 103 12.39 6.52 -10.86
N SER A 104 11.75 6.82 -9.73
CA SER A 104 11.87 8.13 -9.08
C SER A 104 13.25 8.31 -8.40
N ASN A 105 13.59 9.57 -8.09
CA ASN A 105 14.78 9.86 -7.28
C ASN A 105 14.49 9.55 -5.81
N ALA A 106 15.20 8.59 -5.24
CA ALA A 106 15.08 8.21 -3.83
C ALA A 106 16.42 7.70 -3.28
N SER A 107 16.76 8.10 -2.05
CA SER A 107 18.04 7.75 -1.41
C SER A 107 19.27 8.00 -2.29
N ASN A 108 19.28 9.14 -3.01
CA ASN A 108 20.34 9.53 -3.95
C ASN A 108 20.54 8.56 -5.13
N ASN A 109 19.54 7.76 -5.47
CA ASN A 109 19.55 6.81 -6.57
C ASN A 109 18.28 6.93 -7.42
N THR A 110 18.31 6.36 -8.63
CA THR A 110 17.17 6.32 -9.58
C THR A 110 16.94 4.90 -10.10
N TYR A 111 16.97 3.91 -9.19
CA TYR A 111 16.71 2.52 -9.56
C TYR A 111 15.27 2.35 -10.07
N ASN A 112 15.09 1.53 -11.11
CA ASN A 112 13.78 1.21 -11.67
C ASN A 112 13.64 -0.30 -11.88
N VAL A 113 13.12 -1.02 -10.87
CA VAL A 113 12.84 -2.45 -11.01
C VAL A 113 11.60 -2.71 -11.89
N LEU A 114 10.69 -1.74 -11.99
CA LEU A 114 9.45 -1.84 -12.79
C LEU A 114 9.72 -1.87 -14.31
N ALA A 115 10.91 -1.46 -14.74
CA ALA A 115 11.37 -1.58 -16.13
C ALA A 115 12.05 -2.94 -16.43
N LEU A 116 12.27 -3.80 -15.44
CA LEU A 116 12.96 -5.08 -15.64
C LEU A 116 12.03 -6.15 -16.24
N SER A 117 12.54 -6.91 -17.20
CA SER A 117 11.87 -8.13 -17.65
C SER A 117 11.76 -9.12 -16.48
N GLY A 118 10.56 -9.65 -16.24
CA GLY A 118 10.28 -10.57 -15.13
C GLY A 118 9.80 -9.91 -13.82
N ILE A 119 9.68 -8.58 -13.74
CA ILE A 119 9.14 -7.90 -12.55
C ILE A 119 7.63 -8.13 -12.34
N VAL A 120 6.91 -8.48 -13.41
CA VAL A 120 5.51 -8.88 -13.33
C VAL A 120 5.46 -10.30 -12.79
N ARG A 121 5.23 -10.45 -11.48
CA ARG A 121 5.31 -11.73 -10.76
C ARG A 121 4.52 -11.73 -9.45
N SER A 122 4.00 -12.90 -9.09
CA SER A 122 3.29 -13.13 -7.83
C SER A 122 4.23 -13.55 -6.70
N ASP A 123 5.18 -14.45 -6.95
CA ASP A 123 6.21 -14.80 -5.99
C ASP A 123 7.35 -13.78 -6.06
N ILE A 124 7.51 -13.03 -4.97
CA ILE A 124 8.52 -11.98 -4.87
C ILE A 124 9.67 -12.39 -3.95
N ARG A 125 9.74 -13.62 -3.46
CA ARG A 125 10.77 -14.04 -2.48
C ARG A 125 12.17 -14.10 -3.08
N THR A 126 12.30 -14.19 -4.40
CA THR A 126 13.60 -14.28 -5.10
C THR A 126 13.89 -13.00 -5.89
N SER A 127 15.17 -12.75 -6.18
CA SER A 127 15.53 -11.83 -7.27
C SER A 127 15.19 -12.45 -8.62
N ILE A 128 14.90 -11.61 -9.63
CA ILE A 128 14.71 -12.07 -11.02
C ILE A 128 15.93 -12.88 -11.47
N GLY A 129 15.69 -14.07 -12.01
CA GLY A 129 16.75 -14.99 -12.44
C GLY A 129 17.39 -15.83 -11.32
N SER A 130 17.00 -15.63 -10.06
CA SER A 130 17.44 -16.45 -8.92
C SER A 130 16.37 -17.47 -8.53
N SER A 131 16.81 -18.64 -8.07
CA SER A 131 15.97 -19.67 -7.45
C SER A 131 16.04 -19.69 -5.92
N THR A 132 16.84 -18.81 -5.31
CA THR A 132 17.06 -18.79 -3.86
C THR A 132 16.16 -17.72 -3.21
N PRO A 133 15.14 -18.10 -2.43
CA PRO A 133 14.29 -17.14 -1.74
C PRO A 133 15.04 -16.50 -0.57
N VAL A 134 14.67 -15.27 -0.23
CA VAL A 134 15.09 -14.66 1.04
C VAL A 134 14.52 -15.43 2.24
N SER A 135 15.26 -15.41 3.34
CA SER A 135 14.79 -15.96 4.62
C SER A 135 13.62 -15.16 5.18
N GLY A 136 12.66 -15.87 5.78
CA GLY A 136 11.52 -15.30 6.48
C GLY A 136 10.37 -16.29 6.61
N VAL A 137 9.38 -15.96 7.41
CA VAL A 137 8.19 -16.80 7.60
C VAL A 137 7.32 -16.72 6.35
N PRO A 138 6.91 -17.84 5.71
CA PRO A 138 6.10 -17.83 4.51
C PRO A 138 4.80 -17.02 4.69
N PHE A 139 4.52 -16.16 3.71
CA PHE A 139 3.39 -15.24 3.77
C PHE A 139 2.73 -15.07 2.40
N THR A 140 1.40 -15.01 2.38
CA THR A 140 0.64 -14.65 1.19
C THR A 140 -0.23 -13.44 1.50
N ILE A 141 -0.19 -12.42 0.64
CA ILE A 141 -1.05 -11.24 0.80
C ILE A 141 -1.94 -11.09 -0.44
N THR A 142 -3.24 -10.96 -0.19
CA THR A 142 -4.26 -10.70 -1.20
C THR A 142 -4.76 -9.28 -1.04
N ILE A 143 -4.72 -8.50 -2.11
CA ILE A 143 -5.17 -7.11 -2.13
C ILE A 143 -6.28 -6.99 -3.16
N THR A 144 -7.43 -6.48 -2.74
CA THR A 144 -8.55 -6.15 -3.62
C THR A 144 -8.61 -4.64 -3.81
N LEU A 145 -8.65 -4.18 -5.05
CA LEU A 145 -8.70 -2.77 -5.41
C LEU A 145 -10.12 -2.39 -5.88
N THR A 146 -10.68 -1.34 -5.28
CA THR A 146 -12.04 -0.86 -5.60
C THR A 146 -12.08 0.65 -5.90
N ASN A 147 -13.15 1.09 -6.57
CA ASN A 147 -13.36 2.49 -6.94
C ASN A 147 -14.47 3.15 -6.10
N THR A 148 -14.11 4.18 -5.33
CA THR A 148 -15.07 4.96 -4.55
C THR A 148 -16.06 5.74 -5.42
N ASN A 149 -15.69 6.07 -6.66
CA ASN A 149 -16.55 6.79 -7.62
C ASN A 149 -17.57 5.87 -8.33
N ALA A 150 -17.49 4.55 -8.11
CA ALA A 150 -18.32 3.56 -8.80
C ALA A 150 -18.91 2.53 -7.83
N SER A 151 -19.48 3.01 -6.72
CA SER A 151 -20.13 2.15 -5.70
C SER A 151 -19.23 1.00 -5.22
N CYS A 152 -17.93 1.29 -5.06
CA CYS A 152 -16.92 0.32 -4.63
C CYS A 152 -16.74 -0.86 -5.59
N ALA A 153 -17.05 -0.67 -6.87
CA ALA A 153 -16.79 -1.66 -7.91
C ALA A 153 -15.30 -2.02 -7.98
N ALA A 154 -15.02 -3.28 -8.25
CA ALA A 154 -13.68 -3.79 -8.44
C ALA A 154 -12.97 -3.13 -9.63
N LEU A 155 -11.69 -2.80 -9.47
CA LEU A 155 -10.85 -2.20 -10.51
C LEU A 155 -9.98 -3.27 -11.17
N SER A 156 -10.41 -3.78 -12.33
CA SER A 156 -9.68 -4.79 -13.10
C SER A 156 -8.60 -4.17 -14.03
N GLY A 157 -7.47 -4.85 -14.19
CA GLY A 157 -6.37 -4.46 -15.07
C GLY A 157 -5.41 -3.40 -14.53
N TYR A 158 -5.64 -2.90 -13.31
CA TYR A 158 -4.77 -1.94 -12.64
C TYR A 158 -3.54 -2.63 -12.13
N ALA A 159 -2.38 -1.98 -12.23
CA ALA A 159 -1.15 -2.53 -11.69
C ALA A 159 -0.98 -2.13 -10.24
N ILE A 160 -0.67 -3.10 -9.39
CA ILE A 160 -0.28 -2.92 -8.00
C ILE A 160 1.18 -3.32 -7.86
N TYR A 161 2.03 -2.35 -7.56
CA TYR A 161 3.42 -2.56 -7.19
C TYR A 161 3.53 -2.66 -5.67
N LEU A 162 4.16 -3.73 -5.19
CA LEU A 162 4.38 -3.99 -3.77
C LEU A 162 5.85 -4.20 -3.49
N TRP A 163 6.34 -3.57 -2.41
CA TRP A 163 7.67 -3.83 -1.86
C TRP A 163 7.71 -3.74 -0.34
N HIS A 164 8.64 -4.48 0.27
CA HIS A 164 8.85 -4.40 1.71
C HIS A 164 10.25 -4.86 2.11
N CYS A 165 10.57 -4.69 3.40
CA CYS A 165 11.84 -5.12 3.96
C CYS A 165 11.87 -6.61 4.31
N THR A 166 13.08 -7.16 4.38
CA THR A 166 13.37 -8.52 4.88
C THR A 166 13.03 -8.67 6.36
N GLN A 167 13.10 -9.89 6.91
CA GLN A 167 12.97 -10.16 8.34
C GLN A 167 13.93 -9.34 9.24
N ASP A 168 15.09 -8.94 8.70
CA ASP A 168 16.08 -8.09 9.38
C ASP A 168 15.90 -6.57 9.15
N GLY A 169 14.88 -6.16 8.39
CA GLY A 169 14.63 -4.74 8.09
C GLY A 169 15.40 -4.15 6.90
N ASN A 170 16.04 -4.98 6.07
CA ASN A 170 16.77 -4.52 4.88
C ASN A 170 15.85 -4.37 3.68
N TYR A 171 16.10 -3.36 2.84
CA TYR A 171 15.41 -3.16 1.57
C TYR A 171 16.30 -3.59 0.42
N SER A 172 15.80 -4.52 -0.39
CA SER A 172 16.46 -4.95 -1.62
C SER A 172 16.73 -3.75 -2.54
N VAL A 173 17.71 -3.87 -3.44
CA VAL A 173 18.26 -2.81 -4.29
C VAL A 173 19.07 -1.76 -3.52
N TYR A 174 18.55 -1.25 -2.40
CA TYR A 174 19.16 -0.15 -1.65
C TYR A 174 20.17 -0.62 -0.62
N SER A 175 19.87 -1.67 0.16
CA SER A 175 20.81 -2.22 1.15
C SER A 175 22.04 -2.85 0.49
N SER A 176 21.91 -3.38 -0.72
CA SER A 176 23.03 -3.96 -1.48
C SER A 176 23.63 -3.03 -2.54
N ASN A 177 23.00 -1.87 -2.81
CA ASN A 177 23.34 -0.99 -3.93
C ASN A 177 23.44 -1.72 -5.28
N ASN A 178 22.51 -2.62 -5.54
CA ASN A 178 22.51 -3.47 -6.73
C ASN A 178 21.08 -3.79 -7.18
N ILE A 179 20.70 -3.32 -8.37
CA ILE A 179 19.35 -3.55 -8.92
C ILE A 179 19.06 -5.03 -9.23
N ALA A 180 20.09 -5.87 -9.38
CA ALA A 180 19.91 -7.30 -9.54
C ALA A 180 19.38 -7.96 -8.25
N ASP A 181 19.58 -7.34 -7.08
CA ASP A 181 19.01 -7.78 -5.82
C ASP A 181 17.61 -7.19 -5.62
N ASN A 182 16.65 -7.64 -6.42
CA ASN A 182 15.28 -7.11 -6.45
C ASN A 182 14.25 -8.02 -5.76
N TYR A 183 14.68 -8.91 -4.87
CA TYR A 183 13.75 -9.68 -4.02
C TYR A 183 12.80 -8.76 -3.23
N LEU A 184 11.66 -9.31 -2.81
CA LEU A 184 10.58 -8.63 -2.09
C LEU A 184 10.03 -7.39 -2.82
N ARG A 185 10.10 -7.39 -4.16
CA ARG A 185 9.52 -6.39 -5.06
C ARG A 185 8.80 -7.09 -6.20
N GLY A 186 7.56 -6.71 -6.48
CA GLY A 186 6.83 -7.23 -7.63
C GLY A 186 5.60 -6.42 -7.96
N VAL A 187 5.19 -6.49 -9.23
CA VAL A 187 3.99 -5.83 -9.72
C VAL A 187 3.05 -6.86 -10.35
N GLN A 188 1.74 -6.69 -10.17
CA GLN A 188 0.73 -7.52 -10.81
C GLN A 188 -0.44 -6.67 -11.30
N ALA A 189 -1.08 -7.10 -12.38
CA ALA A 189 -2.38 -6.57 -12.78
C ALA A 189 -3.48 -7.22 -11.95
N THR A 190 -4.43 -6.42 -11.47
CA THR A 190 -5.64 -6.91 -10.82
C THR A 190 -6.50 -7.73 -11.78
N ASP A 191 -7.06 -8.84 -11.29
CA ASP A 191 -7.96 -9.70 -12.05
C ASP A 191 -9.35 -9.07 -12.25
N ALA A 192 -10.31 -9.85 -12.77
CA ALA A 192 -11.70 -9.38 -12.98
C ALA A 192 -12.41 -8.98 -11.67
N ASN A 193 -11.96 -9.50 -10.52
CA ASN A 193 -12.45 -9.15 -9.20
C ASN A 193 -11.62 -8.04 -8.54
N GLY A 194 -10.77 -7.35 -9.32
CA GLY A 194 -9.90 -6.29 -8.80
C GLY A 194 -8.81 -6.80 -7.88
N THR A 195 -8.46 -8.08 -7.93
CA THR A 195 -7.61 -8.72 -6.92
C THR A 195 -6.23 -9.08 -7.46
N VAL A 196 -5.20 -8.91 -6.62
CA VAL A 196 -3.85 -9.46 -6.81
C VAL A 196 -3.47 -10.28 -5.59
N THR A 197 -2.63 -11.30 -5.77
CA THR A 197 -2.08 -12.09 -4.66
C THR A 197 -0.57 -12.25 -4.81
N PHE A 198 0.19 -11.84 -3.79
CA PHE A 198 1.64 -12.00 -3.74
C PHE A 198 2.03 -13.11 -2.75
N THR A 199 2.99 -13.94 -3.15
CA THR A 199 3.70 -14.87 -2.27
C THR A 199 5.02 -14.23 -1.85
N THR A 200 5.21 -14.10 -0.54
CA THR A 200 6.33 -13.38 0.06
C THR A 200 6.68 -13.95 1.45
N VAL A 201 7.33 -13.15 2.31
CA VAL A 201 7.58 -13.44 3.72
C VAL A 201 6.95 -12.37 4.61
N VAL A 202 6.67 -12.69 5.87
CA VAL A 202 6.15 -11.73 6.87
C VAL A 202 7.10 -10.52 6.92
N PRO A 203 6.60 -9.27 6.82
CA PRO A 203 7.47 -8.09 6.75
C PRO A 203 8.24 -7.95 8.05
N GLY A 204 9.51 -7.54 7.97
CA GLY A 204 10.29 -7.19 9.16
C GLY A 204 9.92 -5.80 9.71
N CYS A 205 10.61 -5.43 10.78
CA CYS A 205 10.57 -4.10 11.38
C CYS A 205 11.98 -3.51 11.35
N TYR A 206 12.16 -2.37 10.68
CA TYR A 206 13.40 -1.59 10.79
C TYR A 206 13.22 -0.44 11.79
N ALA A 207 14.33 0.14 12.25
CA ALA A 207 14.31 1.16 13.28
C ALA A 207 13.54 2.41 12.82
N GLY A 208 12.70 2.95 13.71
CA GLY A 208 11.98 4.21 13.50
C GLY A 208 10.65 4.09 12.76
N ARG A 209 10.22 2.89 12.36
CA ARG A 209 8.95 2.67 11.66
C ARG A 209 8.25 1.40 12.13
N MET A 210 6.92 1.38 12.10
CA MET A 210 6.09 0.18 12.28
C MET A 210 6.31 -0.79 11.12
N PRO A 211 6.11 -2.11 11.28
CA PRO A 211 6.14 -3.06 10.16
C PRO A 211 5.10 -2.71 9.09
N HIS A 212 5.53 -2.65 7.83
CA HIS A 212 4.66 -2.29 6.72
C HIS A 212 5.09 -2.95 5.41
N MET A 213 4.17 -2.95 4.45
CA MET A 213 4.45 -3.13 3.03
C MET A 213 4.02 -1.88 2.30
N HIS A 214 4.80 -1.42 1.33
CA HIS A 214 4.42 -0.29 0.51
C HIS A 214 3.59 -0.75 -0.68
N LEU A 215 2.75 0.15 -1.16
CA LEU A 215 1.88 -0.10 -2.31
C LEU A 215 1.82 1.14 -3.21
N GLU A 216 2.02 0.91 -4.50
CA GLU A 216 1.74 1.90 -5.54
C GLU A 216 0.74 1.34 -6.54
N VAL A 217 -0.23 2.16 -6.93
CA VAL A 217 -1.24 1.80 -7.94
C VAL A 217 -0.98 2.58 -9.22
N TYR A 218 -1.13 1.90 -10.35
CA TYR A 218 -1.09 2.47 -11.69
C TYR A 218 -2.29 1.99 -12.51
N ARG A 219 -2.68 2.76 -13.53
CA ARG A 219 -3.79 2.42 -14.43
C ARG A 219 -3.58 1.10 -15.19
N SER A 220 -2.33 0.68 -15.41
CA SER A 220 -1.97 -0.55 -16.11
C SER A 220 -0.51 -0.95 -15.83
N LEU A 221 -0.14 -2.19 -16.20
CA LEU A 221 1.26 -2.64 -16.13
C LEU A 221 2.21 -1.81 -17.00
N SER A 222 1.77 -1.38 -18.18
CA SER A 222 2.59 -0.54 -19.06
C SER A 222 2.88 0.82 -18.43
N ALA A 223 1.90 1.40 -17.73
CA ALA A 223 2.04 2.66 -17.02
C ALA A 223 3.01 2.56 -15.83
N ALA A 224 3.09 1.39 -15.17
CA ALA A 224 3.92 1.16 -13.98
C ALA A 224 5.43 1.33 -14.22
N SER A 225 5.91 1.22 -15.47
CA SER A 225 7.34 1.39 -15.79
C SER A 225 7.87 2.82 -15.58
N ASN A 226 6.98 3.79 -15.31
CA ASN A 226 7.34 5.19 -15.05
C ASN A 226 6.60 5.71 -13.81
N ALA A 227 7.37 6.08 -12.79
CA ALA A 227 6.89 6.66 -11.52
C ALA A 227 5.88 7.81 -11.69
N SER A 228 5.98 8.62 -12.75
CA SER A 228 5.05 9.75 -12.97
C SER A 228 3.61 9.33 -13.25
N ASN A 229 3.38 8.07 -13.62
CA ASN A 229 2.05 7.53 -13.93
C ASN A 229 1.33 6.94 -12.70
N LYS A 230 1.97 6.98 -11.54
CA LYS A 230 1.39 6.52 -10.28
C LYS A 230 0.13 7.33 -9.96
N ILE A 231 -0.93 6.62 -9.58
CA ILE A 231 -2.22 7.25 -9.21
C ILE A 231 -2.51 7.17 -7.71
N LYS A 232 -1.79 6.32 -6.97
CA LYS A 232 -1.91 6.19 -5.53
C LYS A 232 -0.63 5.63 -4.93
N THR A 233 -0.22 6.17 -3.79
CA THR A 233 0.80 5.61 -2.90
C THR A 233 0.18 5.42 -1.52
N THR A 234 0.39 4.26 -0.90
CA THR A 234 -0.09 3.98 0.48
C THR A 234 0.83 2.94 1.12
N GLN A 235 0.66 2.68 2.41
CA GLN A 235 1.38 1.65 3.15
C GLN A 235 0.40 0.75 3.89
N LEU A 236 0.64 -0.56 3.84
CA LEU A 236 -0.17 -1.56 4.53
C LEU A 236 0.35 -1.75 5.96
N ALA A 237 -0.55 -1.62 6.94
CA ALA A 237 -0.29 -1.90 8.34
C ALA A 237 -0.67 -3.34 8.70
N PHE A 238 -0.08 -3.86 9.78
CA PHE A 238 -0.24 -5.26 10.20
C PHE A 238 -0.56 -5.38 11.70
N PRO A 239 -1.36 -6.38 12.12
CA PRO A 239 -1.68 -6.60 13.53
C PRO A 239 -0.44 -6.88 14.38
N THR A 240 -0.08 -5.94 15.24
CA THR A 240 1.17 -5.96 16.02
C THR A 240 1.24 -7.13 17.00
N ALA A 241 0.11 -7.54 17.57
CA ALA A 241 0.04 -8.70 18.44
C ALA A 241 0.46 -9.99 17.71
N LEU A 242 0.00 -10.16 16.46
CA LEU A 242 0.36 -11.32 15.65
C LEU A 242 1.81 -11.24 15.19
N LEU A 243 2.28 -10.07 14.75
CA LEU A 243 3.68 -9.87 14.39
C LEU A 243 4.62 -10.13 15.57
N SER A 244 4.27 -9.66 16.77
CA SER A 244 5.05 -9.93 17.99
C SER A 244 5.20 -11.44 18.23
N THR A 245 4.10 -12.20 18.13
CA THR A 245 4.15 -13.67 18.24
C THR A 245 5.06 -14.30 17.19
N ILE A 246 4.93 -13.89 15.93
CA ILE A 246 5.75 -14.41 14.82
C ILE A 246 7.23 -14.10 15.04
N TYR A 247 7.56 -12.85 15.36
CA TYR A 247 8.95 -12.43 15.53
C TYR A 247 9.63 -13.16 16.70
N ASN A 248 8.93 -13.33 17.82
CA ASN A 248 9.47 -14.05 18.98
C ASN A 248 9.64 -15.56 18.74
N ALA A 249 8.85 -16.15 17.84
CA ALA A 249 8.96 -17.56 17.48
C ALA A 249 10.07 -17.86 16.45
N ASN A 250 10.66 -16.84 15.81
CA ASN A 250 11.57 -17.01 14.69
C ASN A 250 12.85 -16.19 14.88
N ALA A 251 13.98 -16.87 15.13
CA ALA A 251 15.27 -16.23 15.43
C ALA A 251 15.75 -15.24 14.34
N GLY A 252 15.36 -15.45 13.08
CA GLY A 252 15.64 -14.54 11.97
C GLY A 252 14.98 -13.16 12.08
N TYR A 253 14.04 -12.95 13.00
CA TYR A 253 13.38 -11.67 13.25
C TYR A 253 13.92 -10.95 14.49
N SER A 254 15.10 -11.33 15.01
CA SER A 254 15.65 -10.76 16.25
C SER A 254 15.83 -9.23 16.23
N ALA A 255 16.19 -8.64 15.08
CA ALA A 255 16.20 -7.18 14.91
C ALA A 255 14.78 -6.60 14.94
N SER A 256 13.84 -7.29 14.30
CA SER A 256 12.43 -6.89 14.25
C SER A 256 11.75 -6.89 15.61
N VAL A 257 12.09 -7.84 16.50
CA VAL A 257 11.61 -7.84 17.91
C VAL A 257 11.97 -6.53 18.61
N ARG A 258 13.26 -6.13 18.52
CA ARG A 258 13.75 -4.91 19.18
C ARG A 258 13.12 -3.64 18.60
N ASN A 259 12.99 -3.58 17.27
CA ASN A 259 12.45 -2.41 16.58
C ASN A 259 10.94 -2.26 16.85
N LEU A 260 10.18 -3.36 16.81
CA LEU A 260 8.74 -3.33 17.11
C LEU A 260 8.48 -2.89 18.56
N ALA A 261 9.29 -3.35 19.51
CA ALA A 261 9.17 -2.94 20.91
C ALA A 261 9.49 -1.44 21.13
N SER A 262 10.16 -0.80 20.18
CA SER A 262 10.57 0.61 20.26
C SER A 262 9.61 1.55 19.53
N MET A 263 8.51 1.06 18.97
CA MET A 263 7.60 1.82 18.10
C MET A 263 6.13 1.51 18.38
N SER A 264 5.26 2.43 17.96
CA SER A 264 3.80 2.27 17.96
C SER A 264 3.21 2.98 16.75
N PHE A 265 1.99 2.64 16.34
CA PHE A 265 1.30 3.39 15.28
C PHE A 265 1.16 4.88 15.64
N ALA A 266 0.90 5.21 16.91
CA ALA A 266 0.76 6.60 17.36
C ALA A 266 2.07 7.42 17.27
N THR A 267 3.22 6.77 17.22
CA THR A 267 4.55 7.42 17.13
C THR A 267 5.21 7.25 15.77
N ASP A 268 4.60 6.49 14.87
CA ASP A 268 5.09 6.31 13.50
C ASP A 268 4.70 7.52 12.65
N ASN A 269 5.66 8.08 11.93
CA ASN A 269 5.45 9.32 11.18
C ASN A 269 4.57 9.16 9.92
N VAL A 270 4.14 7.94 9.60
CA VAL A 270 3.17 7.63 8.53
C VAL A 270 1.83 7.28 9.15
N PHE A 271 1.80 6.34 10.10
CA PHE A 271 0.53 5.81 10.64
C PHE A 271 -0.07 6.58 11.82
N SER A 272 0.58 7.66 12.29
CA SER A 272 0.11 8.41 13.46
C SER A 272 -1.25 9.10 13.28
N ASP A 273 -1.70 9.29 12.04
CA ASP A 273 -3.02 9.83 11.71
C ASP A 273 -4.11 8.74 11.57
N GLY A 274 -3.74 7.46 11.61
CA GLY A 274 -4.65 6.33 11.70
C GLY A 274 -4.32 5.21 10.72
N THR A 275 -4.81 3.99 11.00
CA THR A 275 -4.54 2.81 10.15
C THR A 275 -5.81 2.13 9.65
N THR A 276 -6.99 2.71 9.87
CA THR A 276 -8.27 2.00 9.65
C THR A 276 -8.44 1.49 8.22
N LEU A 277 -7.99 2.26 7.23
CA LEU A 277 -8.10 1.91 5.80
C LEU A 277 -6.87 1.16 5.26
N GLU A 278 -5.87 0.90 6.12
CA GLU A 278 -4.57 0.34 5.77
C GLU A 278 -4.24 -0.94 6.56
N MET A 279 -5.00 -1.24 7.62
CA MET A 279 -4.81 -2.40 8.47
C MET A 279 -5.24 -3.68 7.78
N THR A 280 -4.29 -4.58 7.56
CA THR A 280 -4.54 -5.90 6.99
C THR A 280 -5.25 -6.83 7.98
N THR A 281 -6.09 -7.72 7.47
CA THR A 281 -6.59 -8.86 8.25
C THR A 281 -5.65 -10.05 8.04
N MET A 282 -4.88 -10.41 9.07
CA MET A 282 -3.82 -11.42 9.00
C MET A 282 -4.11 -12.62 9.90
N GLN A 283 -3.83 -13.83 9.42
CA GLN A 283 -4.06 -15.10 10.13
C GLN A 283 -3.09 -16.21 9.69
N ALA A 284 -2.96 -17.27 10.48
CA ALA A 284 -2.22 -18.47 10.07
C ALA A 284 -2.93 -19.19 8.92
N ASN A 285 -2.18 -19.85 8.04
CA ASN A 285 -2.72 -20.61 6.91
C ASN A 285 -2.38 -22.11 7.01
N SER A 286 -3.05 -22.93 6.21
CA SER A 286 -2.86 -24.39 6.19
C SER A 286 -1.52 -24.86 5.63
N GLY A 287 -0.77 -23.97 4.98
CA GLY A 287 0.55 -24.24 4.40
C GLY A 287 1.71 -24.06 5.37
N GLY A 288 1.45 -23.85 6.67
CA GLY A 288 2.49 -23.64 7.68
C GLY A 288 3.08 -22.22 7.68
N GLY A 289 2.36 -21.24 7.13
CA GLY A 289 2.72 -19.82 7.15
C GLY A 289 1.53 -18.95 7.55
N TYR A 290 1.51 -17.72 7.04
CA TYR A 290 0.42 -16.77 7.28
C TYR A 290 -0.18 -16.26 5.98
N SER A 291 -1.41 -15.79 6.04
CA SER A 291 -2.04 -15.04 4.96
C SER A 291 -2.64 -13.74 5.48
N ALA A 292 -2.65 -12.71 4.65
CA ALA A 292 -3.44 -11.52 4.92
C ALA A 292 -4.30 -11.08 3.73
N HIS A 293 -5.34 -10.33 4.06
CA HIS A 293 -6.30 -9.79 3.11
C HIS A 293 -6.51 -8.30 3.43
N ILE A 294 -6.63 -7.47 2.40
CA ILE A 294 -7.07 -6.09 2.54
C ILE A 294 -7.79 -5.61 1.28
N THR A 295 -8.81 -4.77 1.47
CA THR A 295 -9.43 -4.02 0.38
C THR A 295 -8.90 -2.59 0.42
N ILE A 296 -8.35 -2.14 -0.70
CA ILE A 296 -7.86 -0.78 -0.92
C ILE A 296 -8.81 -0.09 -1.88
N SER A 297 -9.31 1.10 -1.53
CA SER A 297 -10.18 1.87 -2.40
C SER A 297 -9.50 3.15 -2.85
N ILE A 298 -9.67 3.48 -4.13
CA ILE A 298 -9.17 4.73 -4.73
C ILE A 298 -10.30 5.47 -5.46
N ALA A 299 -10.13 6.77 -5.69
CA ALA A 299 -11.03 7.56 -6.55
C ALA A 299 -10.50 7.51 -7.99
N ALA A 300 -10.91 6.46 -8.73
CA ALA A 300 -10.42 6.17 -10.08
C ALA A 300 -11.36 6.68 -11.18
#